data_AF-A0A3D4R7G6-F1
#
_entry.id   AF-A0A3D4R7G6-F1
#
_cell.length_a   1.000
_cell.length_b   1.000
_cell.length_c   1.000
_cell.angle_alpha   90.00
_cell.angle_beta   90.00
_cell.angle_gamma   90.00
#
_symmetry.space_group_name_H-M   'P 1'
#
loop_
_entity.id
_entity.type
_entity.pdbx_description
1 polymer ?
#
loop_
_entity_poly.entity_id
_entity_poly.type
_entity_poly.pdbx_seq_one_letter_code
_entity_poly.pdbx_strand_id
1 'polypeptide(L)' 'VQVYIKGPGAGRESALRSLQLAGLTITMIRDVTPVPHNGCRPPKRRRV' A
#
# COMPACT_ATOMS: atom_id res chain seq x y z
N VAL A 1 -7.15 15.49 -2.70
CA VAL A 1 -6.52 14.72 -1.58
C VAL A 1 -5.42 13.83 -2.14
N GLN A 2 -4.25 13.80 -1.50
CA GLN A 2 -3.15 12.91 -1.90
C GLN A 2 -3.16 11.64 -1.05
N VAL A 3 -3.14 10.48 -1.71
CA VAL A 3 -3.20 9.18 -1.05
C VAL A 3 -1.85 8.48 -1.18
N TYR A 4 -1.26 8.14 -0.04
CA TYR A 4 0.02 7.43 0.04
C TYR A 4 -0.24 6.01 0.57
N ILE A 5 0.08 5.01 -0.24
CA ILE A 5 -0.24 3.60 0.06
C ILE A 5 1.06 2.87 0.39
N LYS A 6 1.07 2.09 1.46
CA LYS A 6 2.22 1.29 1.87
C LYS A 6 1.82 -0.18 2.03
N GLY A 7 2.34 -1.03 1.15
CA GLY A 7 2.18 -2.48 1.18
C GLY A 7 1.11 -3.02 0.22
N PRO A 8 1.22 -4.30 -0.21
CA PRO A 8 0.31 -4.95 -1.15
C PRO A 8 -0.89 -5.65 -0.48
N GLY A 9 -1.32 -5.20 0.70
CA GLY A 9 -2.38 -5.86 1.46
C GLY A 9 -3.75 -5.84 0.75
N ALA A 10 -4.61 -6.80 1.08
CA ALA A 10 -5.95 -6.95 0.50
C ALA A 10 -6.87 -5.71 0.66
N GLY A 11 -6.60 -4.89 1.69
CA GLY A 11 -7.36 -3.67 1.95
C GLY A 11 -7.03 -2.48 1.06
N ARG A 12 -6.02 -2.56 0.18
CA ARG A 12 -5.54 -1.44 -0.63
C ARG A 12 -6.62 -0.80 -1.49
N GLU A 13 -7.26 -1.60 -2.34
CA GLU A 13 -8.30 -1.13 -3.27
C GLU A 13 -9.61 -0.77 -2.55
N SER A 14 -9.90 -1.49 -1.45
CA SER A 14 -11.07 -1.22 -0.62
C SER A 14 -10.99 0.17 0.04
N ALA A 15 -9.82 0.53 0.57
CA ALA A 15 -9.59 1.83 1.20
C ALA A 15 -9.64 2.99 0.19
N LEU A 16 -9.14 2.80 -1.03
CA LEU A 16 -9.26 3.81 -2.09
C LEU A 16 -10.72 4.05 -2.47
N ARG A 17 -11.50 2.98 -2.67
CA ARG A 17 -12.92 3.09 -3.01
C ARG A 17 -13.74 3.73 -1.90
N SER A 18 -13.50 3.39 -0.63
CA SER A 18 -14.24 3.98 0.47
C SER A 18 -13.99 5.49 0.60
N LEU A 19 -12.76 5.95 0.38
CA LEU A 19 -12.42 7.37 0.37
C LEU A 19 -13.10 8.11 -0.79
N GLN A 20 -13.21 7.46 -1.95
CA GLN A 20 -13.91 8.02 -3.10
C GLN A 20 -15.43 8.09 -2.88
N LEU A 21 -16.02 7.06 -2.24
CA LEU A 21 -17.43 7.04 -1.84
C LEU A 21 -17.75 8.06 -0.75
N ALA A 22 -16.79 8.39 0.11
CA ALA A 22 -16.92 9.45 1.12
C ALA A 22 -16.93 10.87 0.52
N GLY A 23 -16.89 11.02 -0.81
CA GLY A 23 -16.95 12.31 -1.51
C GLY A 23 -15.62 13.03 -1.61
N LEU A 24 -14.50 12.37 -1.28
CA LEU A 24 -13.18 12.96 -1.41
C LEU A 24 -12.67 12.81 -2.86
N THR A 25 -12.30 13.93 -3.48
CA THR A 25 -11.64 13.92 -4.78
C THR A 25 -10.16 13.60 -4.62
N ILE A 26 -9.77 12.40 -5.08
CA ILE A 26 -8.39 11.94 -5.03
C ILE A 26 -7.61 12.59 -6.18
N THR A 27 -6.59 13.37 -5.85
CA THR A 27 -5.79 14.13 -6.83
C THR A 27 -4.51 13.40 -7.22
N MET A 28 -4.00 12.51 -6.36
CA MET A 28 -2.79 11.74 -6.61
C MET A 28 -2.81 10.47 -5.76
N ILE A 29 -2.37 9.36 -6.36
CA ILE A 29 -2.15 8.09 -5.67
C ILE A 29 -0.67 7.75 -5.82
N ARG A 30 0.03 7.61 -4.69
CA ARG A 30 1.45 7.22 -4.66
C ARG A 30 1.64 5.95 -3.85
N ASP A 31 2.29 4.97 -4.46
CA ASP A 31 2.77 3.80 -3.75
C ASP A 31 4.14 4.10 -3.11
N VAL A 32 4.22 3.90 -1.80
CA VAL A 32 5.41 4.05 -0.96
C VAL A 32 5.80 2.72 -0.31
N THR A 33 5.40 1.60 -0.92
CA THR A 33 5.85 0.27 -0.51
C THR A 33 7.38 0.19 -0.60
N PRO A 34 8.09 -0.15 0.50
CA PRO A 34 9.53 -0.18 0.50
C PRO A 34 10.05 -1.31 -0.42
N VAL A 35 10.83 -0.94 -1.42
CA VAL A 35 11.59 -1.88 -2.25
C VAL A 35 13.03 -1.90 -1.72
N PRO A 36 13.50 -3.02 -1.14
CA PRO A 36 14.85 -3.09 -0.58
C PRO A 36 15.89 -3.26 -1.70
N HIS A 37 16.88 -2.37 -1.78
CA HIS A 37 18.05 -2.53 -2.64
C HIS A 37 19.12 -3.37 -1.95
N ASN A 38 18.94 -4.70 -1.91
CA ASN A 38 19.86 -5.65 -1.23
C ASN A 38 20.16 -5.30 0.24
N GLY A 39 19.16 -4.80 0.97
CA GLY A 39 19.25 -4.42 2.39
C GLY A 39 19.22 -5.63 3.35
N CYS A 40 18.43 -5.53 4.43
CA CYS A 40 18.32 -6.60 5.42
C CYS A 40 17.82 -7.92 4.81
N ARG A 41 18.41 -9.04 5.23
CA ARG A 41 17.98 -10.38 4.82
C ARG A 41 16.53 -10.65 5.30
N PRO A 42 15.59 -11.00 4.40
CA PRO A 42 14.25 -11.40 4.79
C PRO A 42 14.26 -12.62 5.71
N PRO A 43 13.26 -12.77 6.60
CA PRO A 43 13.18 -13.92 7.49
C PRO A 43 13.12 -15.23 6.71
N LYS A 44 13.70 -16.29 7.29
CA LYS A 44 13.66 -17.63 6.69
C LYS A 44 12.21 -18.02 6.38
N ARG A 45 11.99 -18.53 5.17
CA ARG A 45 10.67 -19.03 4.74
C ARG A 45 10.13 -20.00 5.80
N ARG A 46 8.92 -19.73 6.32
CA ARG A 46 8.26 -20.60 7.29
C ARG A 46 7.97 -21.96 6.65
N ARG A 47 8.14 -23.04 7.42
CA ARG A 47 7.71 -24.39 7.06
C ARG A 47 6.35 -24.60 7.72
N VAL A 48 5.30 -24.36 6.96
CA VAL A 48 3.91 -24.75 7.26
C VAL A 48 3.43 -25.53 6.07
#